data_AF-A0A5B8VWM2-F1
#
_entry.id   AF-A0A5B8VWM2-F1
#
_cell.length_a   1.000
_cell.length_b   1.000
_cell.length_c   1.000
_cell.angle_alpha   90.00
_cell.angle_beta   90.00
_cell.angle_gamma   90.00
#
_symmetry.space_group_name_H-M   'P 1'
#
loop_
_entity.id
_entity.type
_entity.pdbx_description
1 polymer ?
#
loop_
_entity_poly.entity_id
_entity_poly.type
_entity_poly.pdbx_seq_one_letter_code
_entity_poly.pdbx_strand_id
1 'polypeptide(L)'
;MPVTYKFIKEPTNRWYIDLPDWQGVHADLEMVEGADTMLDYVGQGAREVELQLAEEPFENATPLQLIEDYRDHVGGGIYLLAQYNGEVLNQKMWLCGVTEFVFGKLPEVIYFRKV
;
A
#
# COMPACT_ATOMS: atom_id res chain seq x y z
N MET A 1 -10.52 -8.71 -10.12
CA MET A 1 -11.43 -8.54 -8.97
C MET A 1 -10.61 -8.00 -7.81
N PRO A 2 -11.11 -7.05 -7.01
CA PRO A 2 -10.37 -6.53 -5.87
C PRO A 2 -10.20 -7.60 -4.79
N VAL A 3 -9.04 -7.60 -4.14
CA VAL A 3 -8.70 -8.48 -3.01
C VAL A 3 -8.52 -7.63 -1.76
N THR A 4 -9.10 -8.05 -0.64
CA THR A 4 -8.97 -7.33 0.63
C THR A 4 -7.71 -7.75 1.37
N TYR A 5 -6.92 -6.78 1.79
CA TYR A 5 -5.77 -6.95 2.66
C TYR A 5 -5.96 -6.14 3.93
N LYS A 6 -5.53 -6.71 5.06
CA LYS A 6 -5.57 -6.07 6.36
C LYS A 6 -4.20 -5.50 6.70
N PHE A 7 -4.18 -4.32 7.29
CA PHE A 7 -3.00 -3.63 7.79
C PHE A 7 -3.21 -3.32 9.26
N ILE A 8 -2.18 -3.56 10.08
CA ILE A 8 -2.25 -3.45 11.54
C ILE A 8 -1.14 -2.52 12.02
N LYS A 9 -1.50 -1.55 12.86
CA LYS A 9 -0.57 -0.69 13.60
C LYS A 9 -0.22 -1.36 14.92
N GLU A 10 1.01 -1.78 15.06
CA GLU A 10 1.50 -2.43 16.27
C GLU A 10 1.76 -1.43 17.41
N PRO A 11 1.90 -1.86 18.69
CA PRO A 11 2.17 -0.97 19.82
C PRO A 11 3.42 -0.08 19.65
N THR A 12 4.34 -0.48 18.77
CA THR A 12 5.51 0.29 18.33
C THR A 12 5.17 1.49 17.43
N ASN A 13 3.88 1.67 17.08
CA ASN A 13 3.35 2.66 16.13
C ASN A 13 3.81 2.46 14.67
N ARG A 14 4.27 1.25 14.33
CA ARG A 14 4.64 0.87 12.97
C ARG A 14 3.49 0.07 12.33
N TRP A 15 3.30 0.25 11.04
CA TRP A 15 2.26 -0.41 10.27
C TRP A 15 2.82 -1.66 9.59
N TYR A 16 2.04 -2.73 9.60
CA TYR A 16 2.38 -3.99 8.93
C TYR A 16 1.20 -4.49 8.14
N ILE A 17 1.44 -5.07 6.96
CA ILE A 17 0.42 -5.86 6.26
C ILE A 17 0.28 -7.24 6.92
N ASP A 18 -0.95 -7.68 7.13
CA ASP A 18 -1.27 -9.00 7.67
C ASP A 18 -1.30 -10.03 6.53
N LEU A 19 -0.20 -10.77 6.39
CA LEU A 19 -0.03 -11.85 5.42
C LEU A 19 0.32 -13.15 6.17
N PRO A 20 -0.67 -13.96 6.57
CA PRO A 20 -0.42 -15.17 7.37
C PRO A 20 0.43 -16.22 6.65
N ASP A 21 0.40 -16.22 5.31
CA ASP A 21 1.19 -17.15 4.47
C ASP A 21 2.61 -16.62 4.16
N TRP A 22 3.00 -15.46 4.68
CA TRP A 22 4.34 -14.92 4.48
C TRP A 22 5.39 -15.73 5.24
N GLN A 23 6.37 -16.28 4.53
CA GLN A 23 7.46 -17.08 5.10
C GLN A 23 8.75 -16.29 5.38
N GLY A 24 8.79 -15.01 4.97
CA GLY A 24 9.94 -14.13 5.19
C GLY A 24 9.99 -13.56 6.61
N VAL A 25 10.83 -12.56 6.84
CA VAL A 25 10.89 -11.92 8.16
C VAL A 25 9.75 -10.93 8.33
N HIS A 26 9.26 -10.76 9.56
CA HIS A 26 8.18 -9.82 9.86
C HIS A 26 8.53 -8.36 9.47
N ALA A 27 9.82 -8.00 9.52
CA ALA A 27 10.29 -6.69 9.10
C ALA A 27 10.02 -6.40 7.60
N ASP A 28 9.89 -7.42 6.75
CA ASP A 28 9.58 -7.23 5.33
C ASP A 28 8.14 -6.76 5.13
N LEU A 29 7.23 -7.11 6.06
CA LEU A 29 5.81 -6.76 6.02
C LEU A 29 5.54 -5.31 6.46
N GLU A 30 6.57 -4.61 6.87
CA GLU A 30 6.43 -3.25 7.37
C GLU A 30 6.12 -2.26 6.27
N MET A 31 5.13 -1.40 6.52
CA MET A 31 4.84 -0.25 5.68
C MET A 31 5.75 0.88 6.11
N VAL A 32 6.61 1.34 5.20
CA VAL A 32 7.63 2.35 5.46
C VAL A 32 7.58 3.45 4.40
N GLU A 33 8.37 4.51 4.61
CA GLU A 33 8.64 5.57 3.64
C GLU A 33 7.38 6.09 2.94
N GLY A 34 6.40 6.52 3.74
CA GLY A 34 5.18 7.18 3.26
C GLY A 34 3.98 6.26 3.13
N ALA A 35 4.17 4.93 3.05
CA ALA A 35 3.05 3.98 3.07
C ALA A 35 2.39 3.93 4.46
N ASP A 36 3.19 4.03 5.52
CA ASP A 36 2.73 4.24 6.91
C ASP A 36 1.91 5.52 7.07
N THR A 37 2.40 6.62 6.49
CA THR A 37 1.76 7.94 6.54
C THR A 37 0.42 7.92 5.80
N MET A 38 0.39 7.24 4.64
CA MET A 38 -0.83 7.01 3.88
C MET A 38 -1.86 6.21 4.70
N LEU A 39 -1.44 5.14 5.39
CA LEU A 39 -2.31 4.35 6.26
C LEU A 39 -2.80 5.13 7.48
N ASP A 40 -1.98 6.01 8.06
CA ASP A 40 -2.42 6.89 9.14
C ASP A 40 -3.53 7.84 8.70
N TYR A 41 -3.40 8.40 7.50
CA TYR A 41 -4.40 9.29 6.92
C TYR A 41 -5.69 8.53 6.53
N VAL A 42 -5.56 7.40 5.83
CA VAL A 42 -6.70 6.56 5.42
C VAL A 42 -7.40 5.94 6.64
N GLY A 43 -6.63 5.54 7.65
CA GLY A 43 -7.11 4.93 8.88
C GLY A 43 -7.86 5.89 9.80
N GLN A 44 -7.63 7.20 9.69
CA GLN A 44 -8.28 8.23 10.52
C GLN A 44 -8.13 7.96 12.03
N GLY A 45 -6.92 7.56 12.45
CA GLY A 45 -6.60 7.24 13.85
C GLY A 45 -6.91 5.80 14.27
N ALA A 46 -7.47 4.97 13.37
CA ALA A 46 -7.58 3.53 13.60
C ALA A 46 -6.21 2.85 13.66
N ARG A 47 -6.15 1.72 14.37
CA ARG A 47 -4.97 0.85 14.43
C ARG A 47 -5.08 -0.36 13.48
N GLU A 48 -6.19 -0.47 12.78
CA GLU A 48 -6.43 -1.50 11.78
C GLU A 48 -7.08 -0.85 10.58
N VAL A 49 -6.62 -1.19 9.38
CA VAL A 49 -7.15 -0.68 8.11
C VAL A 49 -7.29 -1.86 7.16
N GLU A 50 -8.46 -2.02 6.55
CA GLU A 50 -8.68 -2.98 5.48
C GLU A 50 -8.78 -2.22 4.15
N LEU A 51 -7.93 -2.61 3.19
CA LEU A 51 -7.93 -2.06 1.85
C LEU A 51 -8.27 -3.15 0.84
N GLN A 52 -9.25 -2.88 -0.01
CA GLN A 52 -9.42 -3.60 -1.27
C GLN A 52 -8.41 -3.08 -2.27
N LEU A 53 -7.64 -3.97 -2.89
CA LEU A 53 -6.61 -3.65 -3.88
C LEU A 53 -6.89 -4.36 -5.21
N ALA A 54 -6.63 -3.68 -6.33
CA ALA A 54 -6.74 -4.25 -7.68
C ALA A 54 -5.78 -3.56 -8.66
N GLU A 55 -5.42 -4.26 -9.74
CA GLU A 55 -4.70 -3.68 -10.88
C GLU A 55 -5.63 -2.94 -11.85
N GLU A 56 -6.90 -3.33 -11.90
CA GLU A 56 -7.92 -2.73 -12.76
C GLU A 56 -8.80 -1.78 -11.93
N PRO A 57 -9.29 -0.68 -12.51
CA PRO A 57 -10.17 0.25 -11.81
C PRO A 57 -11.46 -0.44 -11.37
N PHE A 58 -11.95 -0.06 -10.19
CA PHE A 58 -13.22 -0.53 -9.65
C PHE A 58 -13.96 0.61 -8.92
N GLU A 59 -15.22 0.35 -8.58
CA GLU A 59 -16.12 1.37 -8.04
C GLU A 59 -15.56 2.01 -6.75
N ASN A 60 -15.49 3.35 -6.75
CA ASN A 60 -14.97 4.18 -5.65
C ASN A 60 -13.51 3.90 -5.27
N ALA A 61 -12.72 3.31 -6.16
CA ALA A 61 -11.30 3.11 -5.94
C ALA A 61 -10.50 4.37 -6.23
N THR A 62 -9.44 4.57 -5.45
CA THR A 62 -8.44 5.63 -5.64
C THR A 62 -7.18 5.03 -6.26
N PRO A 63 -6.59 5.66 -7.30
CA PRO A 63 -5.37 5.17 -7.92
C PRO A 63 -4.12 5.61 -7.15
N LEU A 64 -3.18 4.68 -6.98
CA LEU A 64 -1.77 4.92 -6.68
C LEU A 64 -0.99 4.72 -7.98
N GLN A 65 -0.28 5.74 -8.43
CA GLN A 65 0.46 5.70 -9.69
C GLN A 65 1.95 5.49 -9.43
N LEU A 66 2.57 4.52 -10.10
CA LEU A 66 4.03 4.37 -10.11
C LEU A 66 4.64 5.56 -10.84
N ILE A 67 5.49 6.32 -10.15
CA ILE A 67 6.16 7.50 -10.71
C ILE A 67 7.67 7.30 -10.90
N GLU A 68 8.27 6.39 -10.13
CA GLU A 68 9.69 6.04 -10.24
C GLU A 68 9.84 4.53 -10.05
N ASP A 69 10.42 3.86 -11.04
CA ASP A 69 10.57 2.41 -11.09
C ASP A 69 12.00 1.99 -10.74
N TYR A 70 12.12 1.16 -9.70
CA TYR A 70 13.40 0.67 -9.17
C TYR A 70 13.48 -0.87 -9.16
N ARG A 71 12.61 -1.56 -9.89
CA ARG A 71 12.57 -3.04 -9.97
C ARG A 71 13.93 -3.65 -10.28
N ASP A 72 14.61 -3.13 -11.30
CA ASP A 72 15.89 -3.67 -11.77
C ASP A 72 17.10 -3.31 -10.87
N HIS A 73 16.89 -2.51 -9.83
CA HIS A 73 17.98 -2.01 -8.97
C HIS A 73 17.89 -2.57 -7.54
N VAL A 74 16.82 -2.24 -6.84
CA VAL A 74 16.65 -2.56 -5.41
C VAL A 74 15.34 -3.28 -5.10
N GLY A 75 14.50 -3.52 -6.11
CA GLY A 75 13.21 -4.18 -5.97
C GLY A 75 12.16 -3.26 -5.35
N GLY A 76 11.28 -2.70 -6.18
CA GLY A 76 10.21 -1.79 -5.75
C GLY A 76 10.11 -0.52 -6.60
N GLY A 77 9.37 0.45 -6.08
CA GLY A 77 9.15 1.73 -6.75
C GLY A 77 8.48 2.78 -5.87
N ILE A 78 8.51 4.03 -6.33
CA ILE A 78 7.80 5.14 -5.68
C ILE A 78 6.43 5.29 -6.33
N TYR A 79 5.40 5.22 -5.50
CA TYR A 79 4.01 5.45 -5.88
C TYR A 79 3.51 6.80 -5.38
N LEU A 80 2.58 7.40 -6.12
CA LEU A 80 1.96 8.67 -5.80
C LEU A 80 0.46 8.50 -5.55
N LEU A 81 0.02 8.94 -4.37
CA LEU A 81 -1.37 9.25 -4.07
C LEU A 81 -1.59 10.75 -4.28
N ALA A 82 -2.06 11.13 -5.47
CA ALA A 82 -2.27 12.53 -5.81
C ALA A 82 -3.44 13.13 -5.00
N GLN A 83 -4.56 12.41 -4.93
CA GLN A 83 -5.78 12.86 -4.28
C GLN A 83 -6.46 11.71 -3.53
N TYR A 84 -7.09 12.00 -2.41
CA TYR A 84 -7.94 11.07 -1.66
C TYR A 84 -9.09 11.84 -1.02
N ASN A 85 -10.31 11.29 -1.08
CA ASN A 85 -11.52 11.92 -0.51
C ASN A 85 -11.74 13.40 -0.89
N GLY A 86 -11.32 13.81 -2.09
CA GLY A 86 -11.46 15.18 -2.58
C GLY A 86 -10.37 16.14 -2.11
N GLU A 87 -9.39 15.68 -1.33
CA GLU A 87 -8.23 16.47 -0.92
C GLU A 87 -7.00 16.14 -1.78
N VAL A 88 -6.22 17.15 -2.12
CA VAL A 88 -4.92 16.98 -2.79
C VAL A 88 -3.87 16.68 -1.74
N LEU A 89 -3.31 15.47 -1.77
CA LEU A 89 -2.26 15.02 -0.84
C LEU A 89 -0.87 15.04 -1.45
N ASN A 90 -0.73 14.63 -2.72
CA ASN A 90 0.56 14.37 -3.35
C ASN A 90 1.50 13.50 -2.50
N GLN A 91 0.94 12.53 -1.77
CA GLN A 91 1.70 11.65 -0.90
C GLN A 91 2.48 10.65 -1.75
N LYS A 92 3.80 10.71 -1.67
CA LYS A 92 4.70 9.70 -2.23
C LYS A 92 4.90 8.56 -1.24
N MET A 93 5.02 7.33 -1.73
CA MET A 93 5.33 6.17 -0.88
C MET A 93 6.22 5.17 -1.59
N TRP A 94 7.15 4.57 -0.87
CA TRP A 94 7.91 3.42 -1.34
C TRP A 94 7.07 2.16 -1.22
N LEU A 95 6.95 1.40 -2.31
CA LEU A 95 6.36 0.07 -2.32
C LEU A 95 7.43 -0.94 -2.78
N CYS A 96 7.75 -1.88 -1.90
CA CYS A 96 8.84 -2.85 -2.07
C CYS A 96 8.35 -4.21 -2.60
N GLY A 97 9.21 -5.24 -2.53
CA GLY A 97 8.95 -6.61 -2.99
C GLY A 97 7.72 -7.30 -2.38
N VAL A 98 7.18 -6.85 -1.23
CA VAL A 98 5.89 -7.36 -0.75
C VAL A 98 4.74 -7.03 -1.71
N THR A 99 4.84 -5.91 -2.43
CA THR A 99 3.89 -5.55 -3.50
C THR A 99 3.97 -6.57 -4.64
N GLU A 100 5.18 -6.99 -5.01
CA GLU A 100 5.37 -8.03 -6.02
C GLU A 100 4.84 -9.39 -5.54
N PHE A 101 4.92 -9.70 -4.24
CA PHE A 101 4.29 -10.89 -3.69
C PHE A 101 2.76 -10.83 -3.78
N VAL A 102 2.16 -9.67 -3.48
CA VAL A 102 0.71 -9.44 -3.51
C VAL A 102 0.13 -9.48 -4.94
N PHE A 103 0.84 -8.91 -5.91
CA PHE A 103 0.35 -8.76 -7.30
C PHE A 103 1.05 -9.68 -8.31
N GLY A 104 2.09 -10.41 -7.92
CA GLY A 104 2.97 -11.16 -8.82
C GLY A 104 3.92 -10.29 -9.68
N LYS A 105 3.84 -8.96 -9.55
CA LYS A 105 4.63 -7.94 -10.26
C LYS A 105 4.48 -6.59 -9.57
N LEU A 106 5.21 -5.58 -10.03
CA LEU A 106 4.98 -4.17 -9.66
C LEU A 106 4.04 -3.52 -10.69
N PRO A 107 2.76 -3.26 -10.39
CA PRO A 107 1.80 -2.69 -11.35
C PRO A 107 2.06 -1.19 -11.57
N GLU A 108 1.83 -0.68 -12.78
CA GLU A 108 1.93 0.78 -13.04
C GLU A 108 0.91 1.59 -12.25
N VAL A 109 -0.26 1.00 -11.98
CA VAL A 109 -1.31 1.60 -11.16
C VAL A 109 -1.87 0.54 -10.21
N ILE A 110 -2.02 0.91 -8.95
CA ILE A 110 -2.73 0.12 -7.95
C ILE A 110 -3.98 0.90 -7.55
N TYR A 111 -5.15 0.32 -7.77
CA TYR A 111 -6.41 0.88 -7.32
C TYR A 111 -6.70 0.35 -5.92
N PHE A 112 -7.01 1.25 -4.98
CA PHE A 112 -7.39 0.85 -3.62
C PHE A 112 -8.68 1.51 -3.14
N ARG A 113 -9.37 0.84 -2.22
CA ARG A 113 -10.52 1.40 -1.50
C ARG A 113 -10.52 0.91 -0.06
N LYS A 114 -10.68 1.82 0.90
CA LYS A 114 -10.91 1.44 2.30
C LYS A 114 -12.27 0.74 2.45
N VAL A 115 -12.31 -0.36 3.20
CA VAL A 115 -13.54 -1.11 3.52
C VAL A 115 -14.10 -0.67 4.87
#